data_AF-A0A9N8YPK8-F1
#
_entry.id   AF-A0A9N8YPK8-F1
#
_cell.length_a   1.000
_cell.length_b   1.000
_cell.length_c   1.000
_cell.angle_alpha   90.00
_cell.angle_beta   90.00
_cell.angle_gamma   90.00
#
_symmetry.space_group_name_H-M   'P 1'
#
loop_
_entity.id
_entity.type
_entity.pdbx_description
1 polymer ?
#
loop_
_entity_poly.entity_id
_entity_poly.type
_entity_poly.pdbx_seq_one_letter_code
_entity_poly.pdbx_strand_id
1 'polypeptide(L)' 'MKQKRKELTESERSQEIKPPARSGRPPTLTKRDTRHLFRIIKNDKKVTLNVLQNEFLQSTSIEVSTRTIQRYIHIEDIFA' A
#
# COMPACT_ATOMS: atom_id res chain seq x y z
N MET A 1 26.04 56.45 -1.88
CA MET A 1 25.55 55.20 -2.51
C MET A 1 24.76 54.41 -1.47
N LYS A 2 23.43 54.41 -1.52
CA LYS A 2 22.58 53.69 -0.54
C LYS A 2 22.49 52.21 -0.95
N GLN A 3 23.10 51.30 -0.18
CA GLN A 3 22.92 49.86 -0.38
C GLN A 3 21.53 49.48 0.14
N LYS A 4 20.66 49.06 -0.79
CA LYS A 4 19.30 48.58 -0.50
C LYS A 4 19.42 47.14 0.04
N ARG A 5 18.98 46.91 1.28
CA ARG A 5 18.88 45.57 1.90
C ARG A 5 17.97 44.69 1.04
N LYS A 6 18.47 43.54 0.57
CA LYS A 6 17.61 42.44 0.09
C LYS A 6 17.17 41.67 1.33
N GLU A 7 15.90 41.77 1.68
CA GLU A 7 15.28 40.90 2.67
C GLU A 7 14.98 39.56 2.00
N LEU A 8 15.63 38.49 2.46
CA LEU A 8 15.30 37.12 2.06
C LEU A 8 13.92 36.77 2.64
N THR A 9 12.97 36.43 1.77
CA THR A 9 11.63 35.97 2.15
C THR A 9 11.73 34.71 3.01
N GLU A 10 10.91 34.62 4.05
CA GLU A 10 10.85 33.46 4.97
C GLU A 10 10.60 32.11 4.26
N SER A 11 10.07 32.13 3.04
CA SER A 11 9.80 30.94 2.22
C SER A 11 11.04 30.14 1.82
N GLU A 12 12.23 30.73 1.85
CA GLU A 12 13.48 30.04 1.50
C GLU A 12 14.17 29.39 2.71
N ARG A 13 13.73 29.68 3.94
CA ARG A 13 14.39 29.23 5.18
C ARG A 13 13.97 27.84 5.67
N SER A 14 12.95 27.22 5.08
CA SER A 14 12.41 25.93 5.54
C SER A 14 12.48 24.82 4.49
N GLN A 15 13.51 24.81 3.65
CA GLN A 15 13.88 23.59 2.93
C GLN A 15 14.66 22.66 3.87
N GLU A 16 13.97 22.06 4.83
CA GLU A 16 14.46 20.86 5.49
C GLU A 16 14.48 19.75 4.43
N ILE A 17 15.63 19.55 3.78
CA ILE A 17 15.83 18.48 2.79
C ILE A 17 15.82 17.17 3.57
N LYS A 18 14.62 16.63 3.82
CA LYS A 18 14.48 15.30 4.41
C LYS A 18 15.09 14.29 3.43
N PRO A 19 16.00 13.42 3.89
CA PRO A 19 16.56 12.40 3.02
C PRO A 19 15.42 11.53 2.47
N PRO A 20 15.56 10.99 1.25
CA PRO A 20 14.55 10.13 0.67
C PRO A 20 14.28 8.93 1.59
N ALA A 21 13.02 8.53 1.68
CA ALA A 21 12.64 7.35 2.45
C ALA A 21 13.40 6.12 1.95
N ARG A 22 13.86 5.28 2.88
CA ARG A 22 14.48 4.00 2.51
C ARG A 22 13.48 3.15 1.72
N SER A 23 13.94 2.53 0.64
CA SER A 23 13.15 1.53 -0.05
C SER A 23 12.95 0.33 0.89
N GLY A 24 11.70 0.14 1.31
CA GLY A 24 11.32 -1.04 2.08
C GLY A 24 11.34 -2.30 1.23
N ARG A 25 11.06 -3.45 1.87
CA ARG A 25 10.85 -4.71 1.15
C ARG A 25 9.66 -4.54 0.18
N PRO A 26 9.80 -4.95 -1.09
CA PRO A 26 8.68 -4.91 -2.01
C PRO A 26 7.51 -5.77 -1.50
N PRO A 27 6.27 -5.37 -1.78
CA PRO A 27 5.09 -6.14 -1.40
C PRO A 27 5.10 -7.53 -2.05
N THR A 28 4.67 -8.53 -1.28
CA THR A 28 4.59 -9.94 -1.74
C THR A 28 3.57 -10.13 -2.87
N LEU A 29 2.47 -9.35 -2.85
CA LEU A 29 1.43 -9.42 -3.87
C LEU A 29 1.54 -8.22 -4.80
N THR A 30 1.34 -8.46 -6.10
CA THR A 30 1.24 -7.38 -7.08
C THR A 30 -0.15 -6.73 -7.01
N LYS A 31 -0.29 -5.54 -7.61
CA LYS A 31 -1.60 -4.89 -7.76
C LYS A 31 -2.62 -5.75 -8.54
N ARG A 32 -2.15 -6.66 -9.39
CA ARG A 32 -3.04 -7.57 -10.13
C ARG A 32 -3.62 -8.61 -9.18
N ASP A 33 -2.78 -9.13 -8.29
CA ASP A 33 -3.16 -10.15 -7.32
C ASP A 33 -4.14 -9.59 -6.29
N THR A 34 -3.89 -8.35 -5.81
CA THR A 34 -4.82 -7.69 -4.87
C THR A 34 -6.19 -7.44 -5.50
N ARG A 35 -6.24 -7.02 -6.77
CA ARG A 35 -7.51 -6.89 -7.51
C ARG A 35 -8.23 -8.23 -7.68
N HIS A 36 -7.48 -9.31 -7.87
CA HIS A 36 -8.06 -10.64 -8.01
C HIS A 36 -8.64 -11.12 -6.68
N LEU A 37 -7.90 -10.93 -5.58
CA LEU A 37 -8.37 -11.18 -4.22
C LEU A 37 -9.66 -10.41 -3.92
N PHE A 38 -9.72 -9.14 -4.33
CA PHE A 38 -10.93 -8.32 -4.18
C PHE A 38 -12.14 -8.87 -4.94
N ARG A 39 -11.94 -9.44 -6.13
CA ARG A 39 -13.03 -10.06 -6.90
C ARG A 39 -13.58 -11.30 -6.19
N ILE A 40 -12.71 -12.13 -5.62
CA ILE A 40 -13.13 -13.30 -4.85
C ILE A 40 -13.99 -12.89 -3.66
N ILE A 41 -13.52 -11.91 -2.87
CA ILE A 41 -14.27 -11.40 -1.70
C ILE A 41 -15.60 -10.75 -2.11
N LYS A 42 -15.65 -10.06 -3.25
CA LYS A 42 -16.89 -9.46 -3.75
C LYS A 42 -17.93 -10.50 -4.18
N ASN A 43 -17.50 -11.66 -4.64
CA ASN A 43 -18.41 -12.75 -5.00
C ASN A 43 -19.04 -13.37 -3.75
N ASP A 44 -18.28 -13.55 -2.67
CA ASP A 44 -18.77 -14.02 -1.37
C ASP A 44 -18.23 -13.20 -0.19
N LYS A 45 -19.09 -12.31 0.32
CA LYS A 45 -18.75 -11.43 1.45
C LYS A 45 -18.60 -12.14 2.80
N LYS A 46 -19.04 -13.40 2.92
CA LYS A 46 -19.02 -14.18 4.17
C LYS A 46 -17.94 -15.28 4.15
N VAL A 47 -17.07 -15.27 3.14
CA VAL A 47 -16.01 -16.27 2.99
C VAL A 47 -15.02 -16.20 4.16
N THR A 48 -14.59 -17.36 4.65
CA THR A 48 -13.56 -17.43 5.69
C THR A 48 -12.16 -17.25 5.10
N LEU A 49 -11.19 -16.80 5.90
CA LEU A 49 -9.81 -16.59 5.43
C LEU A 49 -9.17 -17.86 4.84
N ASN A 50 -9.48 -19.04 5.39
CA ASN A 50 -8.95 -20.31 4.87
C ASN A 50 -9.51 -20.65 3.49
N VAL A 51 -10.83 -20.48 3.31
CA VAL A 51 -11.47 -20.71 2.00
C VAL A 51 -10.96 -19.70 0.99
N LEU A 52 -10.85 -18.43 1.37
CA LEU A 52 -10.31 -17.37 0.53
C LEU A 52 -8.87 -17.64 0.12
N GLN A 53 -8.03 -18.14 1.03
CA GLN A 53 -6.66 -18.55 0.73
C GLN A 53 -6.62 -19.68 -0.30
N ASN A 54 -7.44 -20.71 -0.10
CA ASN A 54 -7.50 -21.84 -1.01
C ASN A 54 -7.97 -21.42 -2.40
N GLU A 55 -9.01 -20.59 -2.51
CA GLU A 55 -9.51 -20.10 -3.79
C GLU A 55 -8.49 -19.19 -4.49
N PHE A 56 -7.81 -18.34 -3.72
CA PHE A 56 -6.73 -17.50 -4.25
C PHE A 56 -5.56 -18.34 -4.77
N LEU A 57 -5.13 -19.37 -4.02
CA LEU A 57 -4.09 -20.30 -4.43
C LEU A 57 -4.50 -21.06 -5.69
N GLN A 58 -5.72 -21.57 -5.76
CA GLN A 58 -6.23 -22.30 -6.93
C GLN A 58 -6.30 -21.43 -8.19
N SER A 59 -6.61 -20.14 -8.04
CA SER A 59 -6.81 -19.23 -9.18
C SER A 59 -5.54 -18.51 -9.64
N THR A 60 -4.54 -18.33 -8.77
CA THR A 60 -3.29 -17.60 -9.09
C THR A 60 -2.05 -18.47 -9.03
N SER A 61 -2.13 -19.67 -8.46
CA SER A 61 -0.99 -20.54 -8.15
C SER A 61 0.06 -19.90 -7.23
N ILE A 62 -0.32 -18.83 -6.50
CA ILE A 62 0.55 -18.15 -5.55
C ILE A 62 0.22 -18.64 -4.14
N GLU A 63 1.21 -19.23 -3.48
CA GLU A 63 1.09 -19.64 -2.09
C GLU A 63 1.34 -18.45 -1.16
N VAL A 64 0.28 -18.03 -0.45
CA VAL A 64 0.35 -17.01 0.59
C VAL A 64 -0.31 -17.52 1.85
N SER A 65 0.17 -17.04 3.01
CA SER A 65 -0.47 -17.33 4.28
C SER A 65 -1.77 -16.56 4.43
N THR A 66 -2.69 -17.09 5.24
CA THR A 66 -3.94 -16.43 5.62
C THR A 66 -3.70 -15.06 6.26
N ARG A 67 -2.60 -14.90 7.01
CA ARG A 67 -2.20 -13.62 7.61
C ARG A 67 -1.77 -12.59 6.57
N THR A 68 -1.14 -13.00 5.47
CA THR A 68 -0.86 -12.12 4.34
C THR A 68 -2.16 -11.65 3.71
N ILE A 69 -3.10 -12.55 3.43
CA ILE A 69 -4.42 -12.20 2.89
C ILE A 69 -5.14 -11.22 3.79
N GLN A 70 -5.23 -11.51 5.09
CA GLN A 70 -5.86 -10.62 6.08
C GLN A 70 -5.22 -9.21 6.07
N ARG A 71 -3.89 -9.14 6.01
CA ARG A 71 -3.19 -7.86 5.93
C ARG A 71 -3.60 -7.06 4.69
N TYR A 72 -3.66 -7.68 3.53
CA TYR A 72 -4.05 -6.98 2.29
C TYR A 72 -5.52 -6.58 2.30
N ILE A 73 -6.40 -7.38 2.89
CA ILE A 73 -7.81 -7.02 3.09
C ILE A 73 -7.96 -5.73 3.88
N HIS A 74 -7.18 -5.55 4.95
CA HIS A 74 -7.19 -4.32 5.74
C HIS A 74 -6.53 -3.14 5.03
N ILE A 75 -5.44 -3.36 4.29
CA ILE A 75 -4.75 -2.29 3.55
C ILE A 75 -5.63 -1.73 2.44
N GLU A 76 -6.36 -2.60 1.75
CA GLU A 76 -7.24 -2.23 0.62
C GLU A 76 -8.66 -1.82 1.08
N ASP A 77 -8.87 -1.73 2.40
CA ASP A 77 -10.12 -1.27 3.02
C ASP A 77 -11.38 -2.01 2.57
N ILE A 78 -11.25 -3.34 2.37
CA ILE A 78 -12.30 -4.15 1.73
C ILE A 78 -13.51 -4.38 2.66
N PHE A 79 -13.32 -4.28 3.97
CA PHE A 79 -14.37 -4.45 5.00
C PHE A 79 -14.59 -3.20 5.88
N ALA A 80 -14.32 -2.00 5.37
CA ALA A 80 -14.77 -0.77 6.03
C ALA A 80 -16.30 -0.66 6.12
#